data_AF-A0A948SVM7-F1
#
_entry.id   AF-A0A948SVM7-F1
#
_cell.length_a   1.000
_cell.length_b   1.000
_cell.length_c   1.000
_cell.angle_alpha   90.00
_cell.angle_beta   90.00
_cell.angle_gamma   90.00
#
_symmetry.space_group_name_H-M   'P 1'
#
loop_
_entity.id
_entity.type
_entity.pdbx_description
1 polymer ?
#
loop_
_entity_poly.entity_id
_entity_poly.type
_entity_poly.pdbx_seq_one_letter_code
_entity_poly.pdbx_strand_id
1 'polypeptide(L)' 'MAVTVRIPTTLRPLSGGNATVQVEGGTLRDVLTALDAAHPGFKDRLFDEQGNQRRFVNLFVADD' A
#
# COMPACT_ATOMS: atom_id res chain seq x y z
N MET A 1 -7.07 -1.74 14.28
CA MET A 1 -5.65 -2.14 14.52
C MET A 1 -4.80 -1.37 13.53
N ALA A 2 -3.74 -0.72 14.02
CA ALA A 2 -2.80 -0.01 13.16
C ALA A 2 -1.77 -1.00 12.58
N VAL A 3 -1.65 -1.00 11.25
CA VAL A 3 -0.71 -1.81 10.49
C VAL A 3 0.38 -0.90 9.95
N THR A 4 1.63 -1.35 10.04
CA THR A 4 2.77 -0.61 9.47
C THR A 4 3.05 -1.12 8.07
N VAL A 5 2.88 -0.25 7.07
CA VAL A 5 3.18 -0.55 5.67
C VAL A 5 4.57 0.00 5.34
N ARG A 6 5.47 -0.88 4.91
CA ARG A 6 6.81 -0.50 4.43
C ARG A 6 6.76 -0.18 2.94
N ILE A 7 7.26 0.99 2.58
CA ILE A 7 7.17 1.53 1.23
C ILE A 7 8.57 1.55 0.61
N PRO A 8 8.76 0.85 -0.53
CA PRO A 8 10.05 0.82 -1.21
C PRO A 8 10.40 2.21 -1.74
N THR A 9 11.70 2.46 -1.95
CA THR A 9 12.24 3.75 -2.41
C THR A 9 11.56 4.28 -3.67
N THR A 10 11.16 3.40 -4.59
CA THR A 10 10.46 3.75 -5.83
C THR A 10 9.04 4.29 -5.64
N LEU A 11 8.41 4.00 -4.50
CA LEU A 11 7.06 4.43 -4.14
C LEU A 11 7.04 5.52 -3.06
N ARG A 12 8.20 5.86 -2.46
CA ARG A 12 8.31 6.96 -1.49
C ARG A 12 7.77 8.31 -1.98
N PRO A 13 7.90 8.70 -3.27
CA PRO A 13 7.31 9.96 -3.74
C PRO A 13 5.79 10.03 -3.54
N LEU A 14 5.10 8.88 -3.55
CA LEU A 14 3.66 8.80 -3.37
C LEU A 14 3.26 8.89 -1.89
N SER A 15 4.12 8.43 -0.98
CA SER A 15 3.91 8.50 0.48
C SER A 15 4.46 9.79 1.12
N GLY A 16 4.74 10.82 0.32
CA GLY A 16 5.33 12.08 0.79
C GLY A 16 6.77 11.94 1.29
N GLY A 17 7.51 10.94 0.82
CA GLY A 17 8.89 10.64 1.21
C GLY A 17 9.03 9.63 2.35
N ASN A 18 7.91 9.20 2.95
CA ASN A 18 7.93 8.28 4.09
C ASN A 18 8.27 6.85 3.67
N ALA A 19 9.23 6.25 4.36
CA ALA A 19 9.61 4.84 4.18
C ALA A 19 8.63 3.87 4.85
N THR A 20 7.87 4.35 5.83
CA THR A 20 6.88 3.59 6.59
C THR A 20 5.66 4.46 6.81
N VAL A 21 4.48 3.92 6.55
CA VAL A 21 3.21 4.60 6.82
C VAL A 21 2.37 3.72 7.73
N GLN A 22 1.78 4.33 8.75
CA GLN A 22 0.83 3.66 9.62
C GLN A 22 -0.58 3.90 9.08
N VAL A 23 -1.31 2.80 8.88
CA VAL A 23 -2.69 2.83 8.42
C VAL A 23 -3.52 1.90 9.28
N GLU A 24 -4.77 2.25 9.49
CA GLU A 24 -5.69 1.41 10.25
C GLU A 24 -6.48 0.51 9.31
N GLY A 25 -6.59 -0.78 9.66
CA GLY A 25 -7.37 -1.73 8.89
C GLY A 25 -7.37 -3.11 9.54
N GLY A 26 -8.50 -3.83 9.41
CA GLY A 26 -8.62 -5.22 9.86
C GLY A 26 -8.23 -6.23 8.78
N THR A 27 -8.33 -5.82 7.50
CA THR A 27 -8.01 -6.66 6.34
C THR A 27 -7.04 -5.96 5.40
N LEU A 28 -6.39 -6.72 4.52
CA LEU A 28 -5.53 -6.16 3.48
C LEU A 28 -6.27 -5.11 2.61
N ARG A 29 -7.55 -5.35 2.30
CA ARG A 29 -8.37 -4.39 1.53
C ARG A 29 -8.59 -3.09 2.30
N ASP A 30 -8.83 -3.17 3.60
CA ASP A 30 -9.03 -1.96 4.42
C ASP A 30 -7.75 -1.17 4.52
N VAL A 31 -6.62 -1.84 4.77
CA VAL A 31 -5.27 -1.24 4.81
C VAL A 31 -4.95 -0.55 3.49
N LEU A 32 -5.23 -1.19 2.35
CA LEU A 32 -5.01 -0.61 1.02
C LEU A 32 -5.93 0.58 0.74
N THR A 33 -7.19 0.50 1.14
CA THR A 33 -8.15 1.59 1.00
C THR A 33 -7.75 2.79 1.86
N ALA A 34 -7.33 2.55 3.10
CA ALA A 34 -6.85 3.58 4.00
C ALA A 34 -5.53 4.20 3.50
N LEU A 35 -4.62 3.39 2.96
CA LEU A 35 -3.37 3.87 2.36
C LEU A 35 -3.63 4.74 1.14
N ASP A 36 -4.53 4.33 0.25
CA ASP A 36 -4.89 5.11 -0.94
C ASP A 36 -5.66 6.39 -0.59
N ALA A 37 -6.49 6.35 0.46
CA ALA A 37 -7.16 7.54 0.98
C ALA A 37 -6.17 8.56 1.58
N ALA A 38 -5.13 8.07 2.27
CA ALA A 38 -4.07 8.93 2.81
C ALA A 38 -3.09 9.41 1.72
N HIS A 39 -2.83 8.56 0.73
CA HIS A 39 -1.85 8.76 -0.34
C HIS A 39 -2.45 8.31 -1.69
N PRO A 40 -3.23 9.18 -2.35
CA PRO A 40 -3.89 8.83 -3.61
C PRO A 40 -2.86 8.48 -4.69
N GLY A 41 -3.11 7.40 -5.42
CA GLY A 41 -2.25 6.89 -6.51
C GLY A 41 -1.41 5.67 -6.12
N PHE A 42 -1.47 5.23 -4.86
CA PHE A 42 -0.93 3.92 -4.48
C PHE A 42 -1.70 2.80 -5.18
N LYS A 43 -3.02 2.90 -5.25
CA LYS A 43 -3.85 1.88 -5.87
C LYS A 43 -3.53 1.67 -7.35
N ASP A 44 -3.23 2.74 -8.11
CA ASP A 44 -2.84 2.67 -9.52
C ASP A 44 -1.46 2.02 -9.75
N ARG A 45 -0.60 2.08 -8.73
CA ARG A 45 0.71 1.39 -8.72
C ARG A 45 0.60 -0.07 -8.30
N LEU A 46 -0.37 -0.40 -7.45
CA LEU A 46 -0.55 -1.74 -6.90
C LEU A 46 -1.43 -2.60 -7.80
N PHE A 47 -2.46 -2.00 -8.39
CA PHE A 47 -3.41 -2.63 -9.29
C PHE A 47 -3.22 -2.12 -10.72
N ASP A 48 -3.65 -2.90 -11.71
CA ASP A 48 -3.80 -2.44 -13.08
C ASP A 48 -5.20 -1.84 -13.33
N GLU A 49 -5.43 -1.33 -14.53
CA GLU A 49 -6.75 -0.79 -14.94
C GLU A 49 -7.86 -1.86 -14.93
N GLN A 50 -7.50 -3.15 -14.87
CA GLN A 50 -8.43 -4.28 -14.79
C GLN A 50 -8.73 -4.68 -13.34
N GLY A 51 -8.12 -4.00 -12.35
CA GLY A 51 -8.28 -4.29 -10.93
C GLY A 51 -7.48 -5.50 -10.44
N ASN A 52 -6.57 -6.05 -11.28
CA ASN A 52 -5.68 -7.13 -10.89
C ASN A 52 -4.43 -6.57 -10.23
N GLN A 53 -3.92 -7.29 -9.22
CA GLN A 53 -2.64 -6.95 -8.60
C GLN A 53 -1.52 -7.06 -9.65
N ARG A 54 -0.71 -6.00 -9.77
CA ARG A 54 0.40 -6.00 -10.71
C ARG A 54 1.40 -7.08 -10.34
N ARG A 55 1.89 -7.83 -11.35
CA ARG A 55 2.88 -8.91 -11.19
C ARG A 55 4.18 -8.50 -10.46
N PHE A 56 4.49 -7.21 -10.41
CA PHE A 56 5.71 -6.69 -9.79
C PHE A 56 5.50 -6.20 -8.35
N VAL A 57 4.32 -6.43 -7.79
CA VAL A 57 3.99 -6.02 -6.42
C VAL A 57 3.74 -7.28 -5.61
N ASN A 58 4.58 -7.49 -4.61
CA ASN A 58 4.38 -8.52 -3.60
C ASN A 58 3.92 -7.82 -2.32
N LEU A 59 2.74 -8.21 -1.83
CA LEU A 59 2.24 -7.78 -0.54
C LEU A 59 2.47 -8.90 0.46
N PHE A 60 3.14 -8.56 1.55
CA PHE A 60 3.42 -9.48 2.65
C PHE A 60 2.65 -9.00 3.87
N VAL A 61 1.96 -9.92 4.54
CA VAL A 61 1.24 -9.64 5.78
C VAL A 61 1.90 -10.48 6.87
N ALA A 62 2.56 -9.85 7.82
CA ALA A 62 3.13 -10.50 9.00
C ALA A 62 4.12 -11.66 8.74
N ASP A 63 4.95 -11.55 7.70
CA ASP A 63 6.15 -12.39 7.46
C ASP A 63 5.88 -13.91 7.30
N ASP A 64 4.77 -14.29 6.65
CA ASP A 64 4.55 -15.63 6.07
C ASP A 64 4.36 -15.54 4.54
#